data_AF-A0A9D5GXZ3-F1
#
_entry.id   AF-A0A9D5GXZ3-F1
#
_cell.length_a   1.000
_cell.length_b   1.000
_cell.length_c   1.000
_cell.angle_alpha   90.00
_cell.angle_beta   90.00
_cell.angle_gamma   90.00
#
_symmetry.space_group_name_H-M   'P 1'
#
loop_
_entity.id
_entity.type
_entity.pdbx_description
1 polymer ?
#
loop_
_entity_poly.entity_id
_entity_poly.type
_entity_poly.pdbx_seq_one_letter_code
_entity_poly.pdbx_strand_id
1 'polypeptide(L)'
;MENQDQHDETRNMNAFYASVESFETTSPSHPVPFRPSENIKKAIQVLQDLFTKDFSLLLHPGRSIEIKDILKYLLTLPQNEEFCAATKIEIQKMLRCFERWSLEHHNASGLSANAKKELSKASKVMNDFEANVKEFHEMDKEEMCLCNKLVILEERKRQLEEEIKIVNVEIEKSKTQRDEVGRRKIELYEKGREVKAKRDDFMINVPRLKTEQQLGVITRTNIEAEWVKLRQKFTLLLASSPLLSSSSLPRPPSHA
;
A
#
# COMPACT_ATOMS: atom_id res chain seq x y z
N MET A 1 117.46 -27.18 9.04
CA MET A 1 116.35 -26.25 9.22
C MET A 1 116.37 -25.30 8.04
N GLU A 2 115.38 -25.19 7.19
CA GLU A 2 114.05 -25.80 6.99
C GLU A 2 113.59 -25.22 5.63
N ASN A 3 112.59 -25.81 5.00
CA ASN A 3 111.97 -25.41 3.71
C ASN A 3 112.55 -26.03 2.44
N GLN A 4 112.55 -27.37 2.38
CA GLN A 4 112.47 -28.07 1.09
C GLN A 4 111.28 -29.05 0.99
N ASP A 5 110.59 -29.34 2.10
CA ASP A 5 109.45 -30.28 2.14
C ASP A 5 108.08 -29.68 1.81
N GLN A 6 107.86 -28.37 2.01
CA GLN A 6 106.51 -27.79 1.81
C GLN A 6 106.11 -27.63 0.34
N HIS A 7 107.06 -27.69 -0.60
CA HIS A 7 106.77 -27.48 -2.02
C HIS A 7 106.42 -28.77 -2.78
N ASP A 8 106.71 -29.94 -2.20
CA ASP A 8 106.48 -31.25 -2.81
C ASP A 8 105.10 -31.84 -2.42
N GLU A 9 104.61 -31.55 -1.21
CA GLU A 9 103.28 -31.98 -0.77
C GLU A 9 102.13 -31.30 -1.53
N THR A 10 102.25 -30.01 -1.88
CA THR A 10 101.22 -29.29 -2.65
C THR A 10 101.12 -29.79 -4.10
N ARG A 11 102.25 -30.27 -4.66
CA ARG A 11 102.30 -30.84 -6.01
C ARG A 11 101.64 -32.23 -6.05
N ASN A 12 101.75 -32.98 -4.96
CA ASN A 12 101.14 -34.29 -4.78
C ASN A 12 99.62 -34.20 -4.55
N MET A 13 99.13 -33.20 -3.81
CA MET A 13 97.68 -32.97 -3.65
C MET A 13 96.99 -32.59 -4.97
N ASN A 14 97.61 -31.76 -5.81
CA ASN A 14 97.04 -31.39 -7.11
C ASN A 14 97.03 -32.56 -8.10
N ALA A 15 98.02 -33.46 -8.04
CA ALA A 15 98.03 -34.69 -8.82
C ALA A 15 96.97 -35.70 -8.36
N PHE A 16 96.68 -35.75 -7.05
CA PHE A 16 95.62 -36.58 -6.50
C PHE A 16 94.22 -36.14 -6.94
N TYR A 17 93.89 -34.85 -6.88
CA TYR A 17 92.58 -34.36 -7.34
C TYR A 17 92.43 -34.38 -8.87
N ALA A 18 93.52 -34.17 -9.64
CA ALA A 18 93.50 -34.37 -11.09
C ALA A 18 93.26 -35.85 -11.46
N SER A 19 93.75 -36.81 -10.66
CA SER A 19 93.50 -38.24 -10.84
C SER A 19 92.08 -38.68 -10.45
N VAL A 20 91.38 -37.92 -9.61
CA VAL A 20 89.98 -38.20 -9.19
C VAL A 20 88.98 -37.66 -10.22
N GLU A 21 89.34 -36.64 -11.00
CA GLU A 21 88.55 -36.18 -12.16
C GLU A 21 88.77 -37.04 -13.42
N SER A 22 89.78 -37.91 -13.45
CA SER A 22 90.16 -38.64 -14.66
C SER A 22 90.36 -40.14 -14.43
N PHE A 23 89.34 -40.90 -14.02
CA PHE A 23 89.17 -42.36 -14.21
C PHE A 23 87.79 -42.69 -13.57
N GLU A 24 86.74 -43.16 -14.24
CA GLU A 24 86.67 -44.20 -15.25
C GLU A 24 85.48 -43.96 -16.22
N THR A 25 85.81 -43.56 -17.44
CA THR A 25 85.17 -44.13 -18.63
C THR A 25 85.59 -45.59 -18.74
N THR A 26 84.76 -46.49 -18.23
CA THR A 26 84.87 -47.92 -18.49
C THR A 26 84.39 -48.20 -19.92
N SER A 27 85.31 -48.72 -20.74
CA SER A 27 85.12 -49.41 -22.03
C SER A 27 84.42 -48.65 -23.18
N PRO A 28 85.11 -48.38 -24.30
CA PRO A 28 84.45 -48.06 -25.55
C PRO A 28 83.88 -49.36 -26.14
N SER A 29 82.73 -49.81 -25.64
CA SER A 29 81.75 -50.31 -26.61
C SER A 29 81.39 -49.08 -27.44
N HIS A 30 81.50 -49.16 -28.76
CA HIS A 30 81.20 -48.03 -29.64
C HIS A 30 79.93 -47.32 -29.15
N PRO A 31 79.99 -46.06 -28.68
CA PRO A 31 78.80 -45.28 -28.53
C PRO A 31 78.37 -45.04 -29.97
N VAL A 32 77.41 -45.83 -30.44
CA VAL A 32 76.69 -45.50 -31.67
C VAL A 32 76.25 -44.05 -31.46
N PRO A 33 76.74 -43.09 -32.24
CA PRO A 33 76.33 -41.71 -32.10
C PRO A 33 74.81 -41.72 -32.27
N PHE A 34 74.08 -41.26 -31.25
CA PHE A 34 72.65 -41.04 -31.40
C PHE A 34 72.48 -40.00 -32.50
N ARG A 35 72.24 -40.48 -33.72
CA ARG A 35 71.94 -39.67 -34.88
C ARG A 35 70.44 -39.79 -35.07
N PRO A 36 69.65 -38.87 -34.49
CA PRO A 36 68.20 -38.97 -34.58
C PRO A 36 67.81 -39.01 -36.06
N SER A 37 67.03 -40.02 -36.42
CA SER A 37 66.49 -40.13 -37.76
C SER A 37 65.63 -38.90 -38.08
N GLU A 38 65.47 -38.60 -39.36
CA GLU A 38 64.73 -37.41 -39.79
C GLU A 38 63.27 -37.44 -39.30
N ASN A 39 62.74 -38.64 -39.05
CA ASN A 39 61.42 -38.87 -38.47
C ASN A 39 61.36 -38.47 -36.99
N ILE A 40 62.40 -38.80 -36.19
CA ILE A 40 62.49 -38.40 -34.78
C ILE A 40 62.59 -36.88 -34.67
N LYS A 41 63.40 -36.22 -35.52
CA LYS A 41 63.51 -34.75 -35.52
C LYS A 41 62.18 -34.08 -35.85
N LYS A 42 61.46 -34.58 -36.85
CA LYS A 42 60.12 -34.09 -37.21
C LYS A 42 59.14 -34.26 -36.04
N ALA A 43 59.13 -35.42 -35.40
CA ALA A 43 58.28 -35.70 -34.25
C ALA A 43 58.54 -34.73 -33.08
N ILE A 44 59.81 -34.46 -32.76
CA ILE A 44 60.20 -33.47 -31.74
C ILE A 44 59.78 -32.06 -32.15
N GLN A 45 59.98 -31.68 -33.42
CA GLN A 45 59.63 -30.35 -33.91
C GLN A 45 58.11 -30.09 -33.84
N VAL A 46 57.30 -31.11 -34.17
CA VAL A 46 55.83 -31.05 -34.04
C VAL A 46 55.43 -30.93 -32.58
N LEU A 47 56.04 -31.72 -31.69
CA LEU A 47 55.80 -31.63 -30.25
C LEU A 47 56.14 -30.24 -29.68
N GLN A 48 57.26 -29.66 -30.13
CA GLN A 48 57.68 -28.31 -29.76
C GLN A 48 56.69 -27.25 -30.24
N ASP A 49 56.25 -27.29 -31.51
CA ASP A 49 55.25 -26.33 -32.01
C ASP A 49 53.92 -26.46 -31.25
N LEU A 50 53.48 -27.68 -30.95
CA LEU A 50 52.27 -27.91 -30.17
C LEU A 50 52.40 -27.31 -28.76
N PHE A 51 53.53 -27.50 -28.06
CA PHE A 51 53.72 -26.93 -26.73
C PHE A 51 53.87 -25.40 -26.68
N THR A 52 54.00 -24.72 -27.83
CA THR A 52 53.90 -23.25 -27.86
C THR A 52 52.45 -22.74 -27.80
N LYS A 53 51.45 -23.59 -27.99
CA LYS A 53 50.04 -23.19 -28.00
C LYS A 53 49.43 -23.23 -26.59
N ASP A 54 48.36 -22.48 -26.40
CA ASP A 54 47.56 -22.53 -25.17
C ASP A 54 47.10 -23.95 -24.86
N PHE A 55 47.08 -24.29 -23.57
CA PHE A 55 46.73 -25.64 -23.13
C PHE A 55 45.34 -26.07 -23.61
N SER A 56 44.35 -25.17 -23.62
CA SER A 56 43.01 -25.43 -24.14
C SER A 56 43.00 -25.85 -25.62
N LEU A 57 43.94 -25.34 -26.41
CA LEU A 57 44.11 -25.68 -27.82
C LEU A 57 44.77 -27.04 -28.03
N LEU A 58 45.55 -27.52 -27.05
CA LEU A 58 46.17 -28.85 -27.05
C LEU A 58 45.17 -29.96 -26.72
N LEU A 59 44.08 -29.62 -26.05
CA LEU A 59 43.01 -30.54 -25.68
C LEU A 59 42.01 -30.79 -26.80
N HIS A 60 42.12 -30.09 -27.94
CA HIS A 60 41.35 -30.41 -29.12
C HIS A 60 41.57 -31.89 -29.52
N PRO A 61 40.52 -32.68 -29.81
CA PRO A 61 40.64 -34.13 -30.00
C PRO A 61 41.77 -34.54 -30.93
N GLY A 62 41.92 -33.86 -32.08
CA GLY A 62 43.00 -34.14 -33.04
C GLY A 62 44.41 -33.90 -32.49
N ARG A 63 44.62 -32.81 -31.75
CA ARG A 63 45.95 -32.42 -31.22
C ARG A 63 46.30 -33.22 -29.98
N SER A 64 45.32 -33.54 -29.15
CA SER A 64 45.53 -34.36 -27.96
C SER A 64 45.96 -35.78 -28.34
N ILE A 65 45.35 -36.35 -29.38
CA ILE A 65 45.74 -37.65 -29.94
C ILE A 65 47.15 -37.56 -30.52
N GLU A 66 47.43 -36.54 -31.33
CA GLU A 66 48.75 -36.32 -31.93
C GLU A 66 49.88 -36.20 -30.90
N ILE A 67 49.69 -35.43 -29.82
CA ILE A 67 50.65 -35.32 -28.72
C ILE A 67 50.89 -36.68 -28.04
N LYS A 68 49.82 -37.43 -27.76
CA LYS A 68 49.94 -38.74 -27.12
C LYS A 68 50.67 -39.75 -28.02
N ASP A 69 50.36 -39.76 -29.30
CA ASP A 69 50.95 -40.68 -30.26
C ASP A 69 52.43 -40.37 -30.50
N ILE A 70 52.80 -39.09 -30.58
CA ILE A 70 54.20 -38.66 -30.66
C ILE A 70 54.95 -39.03 -29.38
N LEU A 71 54.41 -38.74 -28.20
CA LEU A 71 55.06 -39.09 -26.93
C LEU A 71 55.22 -40.61 -26.76
N LYS A 72 54.24 -41.41 -27.17
CA LYS A 72 54.32 -42.88 -27.18
C LYS A 72 55.37 -43.37 -28.19
N TYR A 73 55.38 -42.81 -29.40
CA TYR A 73 56.37 -43.13 -30.44
C TYR A 73 57.80 -42.89 -29.95
N LEU A 74 58.06 -41.76 -29.28
CA LEU A 74 59.38 -41.43 -28.73
C LEU A 74 59.81 -42.36 -27.57
N LEU A 75 58.88 -43.02 -26.89
CA LEU A 75 59.16 -44.02 -25.85
C LEU A 75 59.48 -45.41 -26.42
N THR A 76 58.93 -45.75 -27.60
CA THR A 76 59.04 -47.08 -28.24
C THR A 76 60.09 -47.15 -29.35
N LEU A 77 61.10 -46.27 -29.34
CA LEU A 77 62.15 -46.25 -30.36
C LEU A 77 63.02 -47.52 -30.32
N PRO A 78 63.50 -48.01 -31.48
CA PRO A 78 64.38 -49.18 -31.57
C PRO A 78 65.75 -48.92 -30.93
N GLN A 79 66.44 -49.97 -30.45
CA GLN A 79 67.71 -49.89 -29.68
C GLN A 79 68.82 -49.06 -30.36
N ASN A 80 68.79 -48.96 -31.69
CA ASN A 80 69.79 -48.25 -32.50
C ASN A 80 69.53 -46.73 -32.56
N GLU A 81 68.34 -46.29 -32.17
CA GLU A 81 67.86 -44.89 -32.18
C GLU A 81 67.26 -44.53 -30.81
N GLU A 82 67.79 -45.14 -29.75
CA GLU A 82 67.21 -45.08 -28.43
C GLU A 82 67.68 -43.82 -27.67
N PHE A 83 66.73 -43.07 -27.10
CA PHE A 83 67.08 -42.02 -26.14
C PHE A 83 67.70 -42.62 -24.86
N CYS A 84 68.58 -41.86 -24.21
CA CYS A 84 69.10 -42.26 -22.90
C CYS A 84 67.96 -42.44 -21.87
N ALA A 85 68.22 -43.27 -20.86
CA ALA A 85 67.23 -43.61 -19.84
C ALA A 85 66.65 -42.37 -19.14
N ALA A 86 67.47 -41.35 -18.88
CA ALA A 86 67.02 -40.08 -18.28
C ALA A 86 65.96 -39.37 -19.14
N THR A 87 66.20 -39.26 -20.45
CA THR A 87 65.25 -38.62 -21.39
C THR A 87 63.96 -39.42 -21.51
N LYS A 88 64.03 -40.76 -21.55
CA LYS A 88 62.83 -41.61 -21.56
C LYS A 88 61.96 -41.42 -20.32
N ILE A 89 62.58 -41.30 -19.14
CA ILE A 89 61.87 -41.01 -17.88
C ILE A 89 61.11 -39.68 -17.97
N GLU A 90 61.74 -38.64 -18.53
CA GLU A 90 61.09 -37.33 -18.69
C GLU A 90 59.95 -37.35 -19.71
N ILE A 91 60.12 -38.02 -20.85
CA ILE A 91 59.04 -38.21 -21.84
C ILE A 91 57.87 -38.97 -21.22
N GLN A 92 58.15 -40.01 -20.41
CA GLN A 92 57.12 -40.79 -19.71
C GLN A 92 56.41 -39.98 -18.62
N LYS A 93 57.11 -39.09 -17.92
CA LYS A 93 56.48 -38.14 -16.99
C LYS A 93 55.58 -37.16 -17.74
N MET A 94 56.07 -36.60 -18.85
CA MET A 94 55.33 -35.66 -19.68
C MET A 94 54.02 -36.25 -20.22
N LEU A 95 54.05 -37.49 -20.73
CA LEU A 95 52.85 -38.21 -21.17
C LEU A 95 51.83 -38.37 -20.04
N ARG A 96 52.26 -38.82 -18.85
CA ARG A 96 51.39 -38.97 -17.68
C ARG A 96 50.80 -37.63 -17.22
N CYS A 97 51.61 -36.58 -17.19
CA CYS A 97 51.17 -35.23 -16.85
C CYS A 97 50.13 -34.73 -17.86
N PHE A 98 50.38 -34.90 -19.16
CA PHE A 98 49.45 -34.48 -20.20
C PHE A 98 48.11 -35.20 -20.11
N GLU A 99 48.11 -36.52 -19.90
CA GLU A 99 46.87 -37.31 -19.71
C GLU A 99 46.09 -36.85 -18.47
N ARG A 100 46.79 -36.63 -17.36
CA ARG A 100 46.18 -36.14 -16.12
C ARG A 100 45.58 -34.75 -16.27
N TRP A 101 46.35 -33.79 -16.77
CA TRP A 101 45.90 -32.41 -16.93
C TRP A 101 44.79 -32.29 -17.98
N SER A 102 44.78 -33.16 -19.01
CA SER A 102 43.68 -33.21 -19.98
C SER A 102 42.35 -33.56 -19.30
N LEU A 103 42.36 -34.58 -18.43
CA LEU A 103 41.18 -34.99 -17.67
C LEU A 103 40.76 -33.91 -16.66
N GLU A 104 41.71 -33.38 -15.89
CA GLU A 104 41.46 -32.33 -14.90
C GLU A 104 40.90 -31.06 -15.55
N HIS A 105 41.42 -30.64 -16.70
CA HIS A 105 40.91 -29.49 -17.43
C HIS A 105 39.49 -29.71 -17.96
N HIS A 106 39.20 -30.89 -18.54
CA HIS A 106 37.84 -31.19 -19.01
C HIS A 106 36.82 -31.13 -17.86
N ASN A 107 37.15 -31.74 -16.72
CA ASN A 107 36.32 -31.72 -15.52
C ASN A 107 36.14 -30.29 -14.99
N ALA A 108 37.23 -29.52 -14.88
CA ALA A 108 37.19 -28.13 -14.44
C ALA A 108 36.35 -27.24 -15.38
N SER A 109 36.47 -27.44 -16.69
CA SER A 109 35.67 -26.73 -17.69
C SER A 109 34.17 -27.04 -17.53
N GLY A 110 33.82 -28.30 -17.29
CA GLY A 110 32.43 -28.71 -17.04
C GLY A 110 31.86 -28.09 -15.76
N LEU A 111 32.63 -28.14 -14.67
CA LEU A 111 32.26 -27.51 -13.39
C LEU A 111 32.08 -26.00 -13.53
N SER A 112 33.01 -25.32 -14.24
CA SER A 112 32.95 -23.88 -14.48
C SER A 112 31.72 -23.48 -15.30
N ALA A 113 31.43 -24.21 -16.39
CA ALA A 113 30.25 -23.95 -17.20
C ALA A 113 28.95 -24.17 -16.41
N ASN A 114 28.89 -25.22 -15.60
CA ASN A 114 27.74 -25.49 -14.74
C ASN A 114 27.57 -24.41 -13.66
N ALA A 115 28.65 -24.03 -12.99
CA ALA A 115 28.64 -22.96 -11.99
C ALA A 115 28.17 -21.63 -12.59
N LYS A 116 28.63 -21.27 -13.79
CA LYS A 116 28.17 -20.07 -14.50
C LYS A 116 26.67 -20.12 -14.79
N LYS A 117 26.15 -21.29 -15.19
CA LYS A 117 24.71 -21.48 -15.44
C LYS A 117 23.89 -21.35 -14.15
N GLU A 118 24.32 -21.97 -13.07
CA GLU A 118 23.61 -21.92 -11.78
C GLU A 118 23.68 -20.52 -11.15
N LEU A 119 24.82 -19.81 -11.25
CA LEU A 119 24.93 -18.41 -10.82
C LEU A 119 24.00 -17.49 -11.62
N SER A 120 23.87 -17.70 -12.93
CA SER A 120 22.94 -16.93 -13.75
C SER A 120 21.48 -17.17 -13.34
N LYS A 121 21.10 -18.42 -13.03
CA LYS A 121 19.76 -18.73 -12.51
C LYS A 121 19.53 -18.10 -11.14
N ALA A 122 20.49 -18.22 -10.23
CA ALA A 122 20.41 -17.64 -8.89
C ALA A 122 20.23 -16.12 -8.95
N SER A 123 21.01 -15.44 -9.79
CA SER A 123 20.86 -14.00 -10.01
C SER A 123 19.47 -13.62 -10.53
N LYS A 124 18.92 -14.40 -11.46
CA LYS A 124 17.54 -14.17 -11.93
C LYS A 124 16.53 -14.30 -10.79
N VAL A 125 16.61 -15.36 -10.01
CA VAL A 125 15.70 -15.59 -8.86
C VAL A 125 15.82 -14.47 -7.82
N MET A 126 17.03 -13.98 -7.56
CA MET A 126 17.22 -12.85 -6.63
C MET A 126 16.55 -11.57 -7.14
N ASN A 127 16.67 -11.27 -8.44
CA ASN A 127 16.02 -10.10 -9.03
C ASN A 127 14.49 -10.24 -9.00
N ASP A 128 13.97 -11.43 -9.32
CA ASP A 128 12.54 -11.72 -9.26
C ASP A 128 12.01 -11.58 -7.82
N PHE A 129 12.78 -12.05 -6.82
CA PHE A 129 12.44 -11.89 -5.40
C PHE A 129 12.46 -10.42 -4.95
N GLU A 130 13.46 -9.64 -5.36
CA GLU A 130 13.52 -8.21 -5.05
C GLU A 130 12.33 -7.45 -5.64
N ALA A 131 11.93 -7.78 -6.87
CA ALA A 131 10.74 -7.23 -7.51
C ALA A 131 9.47 -7.58 -6.72
N ASN A 132 9.33 -8.85 -6.30
CA ASN A 132 8.20 -9.29 -5.49
C ASN A 132 8.13 -8.58 -4.12
N VAL A 133 9.26 -8.36 -3.46
CA VAL A 133 9.31 -7.60 -2.18
C VAL A 133 8.85 -6.16 -2.38
N LYS A 134 9.24 -5.52 -3.49
CA LYS A 134 8.78 -4.15 -3.82
C LYS A 134 7.28 -4.10 -4.04
N GLU A 135 6.74 -5.03 -4.83
CA GLU A 135 5.30 -5.14 -5.09
C GLU A 135 4.51 -5.39 -3.79
N PHE A 136 5.00 -6.27 -2.92
CA PHE A 136 4.38 -6.52 -1.61
C PHE A 136 4.30 -5.24 -0.75
N HIS A 137 5.35 -4.43 -0.71
CA HIS A 137 5.35 -3.17 0.01
C HIS A 137 4.43 -2.10 -0.62
N GLU A 138 4.19 -2.14 -1.92
CA GLU A 138 3.20 -1.28 -2.57
C GLU A 138 1.78 -1.70 -2.18
N MET A 139 1.51 -3.01 -2.17
CA MET A 139 0.23 -3.57 -1.71
C MET A 139 -0.06 -3.24 -0.24
N ASP A 140 0.94 -3.32 0.65
CA ASP A 140 0.79 -2.96 2.06
C ASP A 140 0.40 -1.48 2.25
N LYS A 141 0.97 -0.57 1.43
CA LYS A 141 0.58 0.85 1.44
C LYS A 141 -0.84 1.06 0.94
N GLU A 142 -1.26 0.31 -0.09
CA GLU A 142 -2.62 0.37 -0.60
C GLU A 142 -3.62 -0.14 0.45
N GLU A 143 -3.32 -1.26 1.12
CA GLU A 143 -4.10 -1.79 2.24
C GLU A 143 -4.28 -0.74 3.34
N MET A 144 -3.20 -0.10 3.78
CA MET A 144 -3.26 0.96 4.80
C MET A 144 -4.13 2.16 4.36
N CYS A 145 -4.05 2.56 3.10
CA CYS A 145 -4.89 3.62 2.54
C CYS A 145 -6.38 3.22 2.57
N LEU A 146 -6.70 1.99 2.18
CA LEU A 146 -8.05 1.45 2.19
C LEU A 146 -8.60 1.33 3.61
N CYS A 147 -7.81 0.85 4.58
CA CYS A 147 -8.20 0.80 5.99
C CYS A 147 -8.54 2.20 6.53
N ASN A 148 -7.70 3.20 6.26
CA ASN A 148 -7.97 4.58 6.68
C ASN A 148 -9.26 5.13 6.05
N LYS A 149 -9.48 4.86 4.75
CA LYS A 149 -10.71 5.26 4.06
C LYS A 149 -11.94 4.57 4.65
N LEU A 150 -11.82 3.30 5.03
CA LEU A 150 -12.91 2.54 5.64
C LEU A 150 -13.33 3.17 6.97
N VAL A 151 -12.38 3.50 7.85
CA VAL A 151 -12.66 4.15 9.14
C VAL A 151 -13.41 5.48 8.94
N ILE A 152 -13.00 6.30 7.97
CA ILE A 152 -13.68 7.57 7.66
C ILE A 152 -15.12 7.34 7.20
N LEU A 153 -15.34 6.33 6.34
CA LEU A 153 -16.67 6.00 5.83
C LEU A 153 -17.59 5.45 6.92
N GLU A 154 -17.07 4.62 7.81
CA GLU A 154 -17.82 4.09 8.97
C GLU A 154 -18.25 5.21 9.91
N GLU A 155 -17.36 6.16 10.19
CA GLU A 155 -17.70 7.33 11.01
C GLU A 155 -18.75 8.21 10.32
N ARG A 156 -18.61 8.46 9.01
CA ARG A 156 -19.60 9.23 8.26
C ARG A 156 -20.96 8.54 8.22
N LYS A 157 -20.99 7.21 8.09
CA LYS A 157 -22.22 6.41 8.18
C LYS A 157 -22.90 6.62 9.53
N ARG A 158 -22.15 6.51 10.63
CA ARG A 158 -22.68 6.72 12.00
C ARG A 158 -23.29 8.11 12.18
N GLN A 159 -22.64 9.15 11.66
CA GLN A 159 -23.16 10.52 11.73
C GLN A 159 -24.48 10.67 10.96
N LEU A 160 -24.55 10.11 9.75
CA LEU A 160 -25.77 10.15 8.93
C LEU A 160 -26.92 9.38 9.58
N GLU A 161 -26.65 8.26 10.25
CA GLU A 161 -27.67 7.50 10.99
C GLU A 161 -28.27 8.33 12.15
N GLU A 162 -27.45 9.11 12.86
CA GLU A 162 -27.94 10.01 13.92
C GLU A 162 -28.73 11.20 13.34
N GLU A 163 -28.26 11.80 12.23
CA GLU A 163 -29.00 12.86 11.53
C GLU A 163 -30.40 12.36 11.08
N ILE A 164 -30.48 11.14 10.52
CA ILE A 164 -31.76 10.50 10.13
C ILE A 164 -32.68 10.35 11.33
N LYS A 165 -32.15 9.92 12.48
CA LYS A 165 -32.92 9.75 13.71
C LYS A 165 -33.52 11.08 14.19
N ILE A 166 -32.75 12.16 14.16
CA ILE A 166 -33.23 13.51 14.51
C ILE A 166 -34.35 13.96 13.57
N VAL A 167 -34.15 13.81 12.25
CA VAL A 167 -35.15 14.19 11.24
C VAL A 167 -36.44 13.40 11.43
N ASN A 168 -36.36 12.10 11.71
CA ASN A 168 -37.54 11.27 11.95
C ASN A 168 -38.36 11.75 13.16
N VAL A 169 -37.69 12.17 14.26
CA VAL A 169 -38.37 12.75 15.42
C VAL A 169 -39.13 14.02 15.05
N GLU A 170 -38.52 14.91 14.25
CA GLU A 170 -39.18 16.16 13.85
C GLU A 170 -40.33 15.91 12.85
N ILE A 171 -40.22 14.89 11.99
CA ILE A 171 -41.32 14.45 11.12
C ILE A 171 -42.52 14.00 11.95
N GLU A 172 -42.31 13.15 12.97
CA GLU A 172 -43.41 12.66 13.81
C GLU A 172 -44.05 13.81 14.62
N LYS A 173 -43.24 14.69 15.20
CA LYS A 173 -43.73 15.90 15.87
C LYS A 173 -44.57 16.78 14.92
N SER A 174 -44.11 16.96 13.69
CA SER A 174 -44.82 17.74 12.66
C SER A 174 -46.14 17.06 12.24
N LYS A 175 -46.20 15.72 12.21
CA LYS A 175 -47.45 14.98 11.97
C LYS A 175 -48.44 15.22 13.10
N THR A 176 -48.01 15.06 14.36
CA THR A 176 -48.88 15.32 15.52
C THR A 176 -49.42 16.75 15.54
N GLN A 177 -48.57 17.75 15.24
CA GLN A 177 -49.01 19.15 15.16
C GLN A 177 -50.02 19.38 14.03
N ARG A 178 -49.82 18.75 12.88
CA ARG A 178 -50.77 18.83 11.75
C ARG A 178 -52.13 18.27 12.14
N ASP A 179 -52.15 17.13 12.82
CA ASP A 179 -53.38 16.48 13.27
C ASP A 179 -54.12 17.35 14.29
N GLU A 180 -53.39 17.96 15.24
CA GLU A 180 -53.95 18.90 16.21
C GLU A 180 -54.57 20.14 15.54
N VAL A 181 -53.87 20.73 14.58
CA VAL A 181 -54.39 21.84 13.77
C VAL A 181 -55.65 21.41 13.01
N GLY A 182 -55.67 20.18 12.48
CA GLY A 182 -56.83 19.58 11.83
C GLY A 182 -58.04 19.51 12.75
N ARG A 183 -57.88 18.96 13.96
CA ARG A 183 -58.95 18.90 14.98
C ARG A 183 -59.47 20.29 15.33
N ARG A 184 -58.57 21.23 15.61
CA ARG A 184 -58.95 22.60 15.99
C ARG A 184 -59.68 23.34 14.88
N LYS A 185 -59.35 23.10 13.61
CA LYS A 185 -60.10 23.64 12.46
C LYS A 185 -61.55 23.13 12.44
N ILE A 186 -61.76 21.85 12.73
CA ILE A 186 -63.10 21.24 12.78
C ILE A 186 -63.91 21.87 13.93
N GLU A 187 -63.35 21.94 15.14
CA GLU A 187 -64.01 22.55 16.31
C GLU A 187 -64.40 24.01 16.05
N LEU A 188 -63.50 24.80 15.46
CA LEU A 188 -63.77 26.19 15.11
C LEU A 188 -64.89 26.32 14.07
N TYR A 189 -64.93 25.42 13.09
CA TYR A 189 -65.99 25.39 12.08
C TYR A 189 -67.35 25.08 12.72
N GLU A 190 -67.42 24.09 13.61
CA GLU A 190 -68.65 23.72 14.31
C GLU A 190 -69.18 24.87 15.18
N LYS A 191 -68.31 25.47 16.00
CA LYS A 191 -68.65 26.66 16.80
C LYS A 191 -69.10 27.83 15.91
N GLY A 192 -68.44 28.03 14.78
CA GLY A 192 -68.81 29.03 13.78
C GLY A 192 -70.21 28.80 13.22
N ARG A 193 -70.58 27.55 12.92
CA ARG A 193 -71.94 27.20 12.49
C ARG A 193 -72.99 27.53 13.54
N GLU A 194 -72.75 27.16 14.80
CA GLU A 194 -73.69 27.45 15.90
C GLU A 194 -73.89 28.95 16.12
N VAL A 195 -72.80 29.73 16.15
CA VAL A 195 -72.87 31.19 16.31
C VAL A 195 -73.60 31.84 15.14
N LYS A 196 -73.36 31.36 13.91
CA LYS A 196 -74.08 31.84 12.72
C LYS A 196 -75.58 31.55 12.83
N ALA A 197 -75.98 30.33 13.23
CA ALA A 197 -77.39 29.99 13.41
C ALA A 197 -78.07 30.91 14.44
N LYS A 198 -77.45 31.10 15.61
CA LYS A 198 -77.95 32.02 16.64
C LYS A 198 -78.09 33.45 16.12
N ARG A 199 -77.09 33.95 15.38
CA ARG A 199 -77.14 35.27 14.76
C ARG A 199 -78.33 35.37 13.80
N ASP A 200 -78.51 34.38 12.94
CA ASP A 200 -79.58 34.37 11.94
C ASP A 200 -80.96 34.38 12.62
N ASP A 201 -81.15 33.60 13.69
CA ASP A 201 -82.37 33.61 14.52
C ASP A 201 -82.64 34.97 15.17
N PHE A 202 -81.60 35.63 15.70
CA PHE A 202 -81.74 36.99 16.25
C PHE A 202 -82.13 37.99 15.18
N MET A 203 -81.48 37.94 14.01
CA MET A 203 -81.71 38.86 12.91
C MET A 203 -83.15 38.81 12.37
N ILE A 204 -83.80 37.64 12.42
CA ILE A 204 -85.23 37.51 12.09
C ILE A 204 -86.11 38.34 13.04
N ASN A 205 -85.75 38.40 14.33
CA ASN A 205 -86.53 39.09 15.35
C ASN A 205 -86.24 40.59 15.47
N VAL A 206 -85.08 41.06 14.97
CA VAL A 206 -84.65 42.47 15.11
C VAL A 206 -85.71 43.47 14.63
N PRO A 207 -86.35 43.32 13.45
CA PRO A 207 -87.37 44.27 13.01
C PRO A 207 -88.56 44.36 13.96
N ARG A 208 -89.07 43.22 14.42
CA ARG A 208 -90.16 43.15 15.41
C ARG A 208 -89.78 43.87 16.69
N LEU A 209 -88.60 43.55 17.25
CA LEU A 209 -88.11 44.14 18.49
C LEU A 209 -87.92 45.66 18.37
N LYS A 210 -87.46 46.17 17.22
CA LYS A 210 -87.37 47.61 16.96
C LYS A 210 -88.75 48.28 16.98
N THR A 211 -89.75 47.67 16.35
CA THR A 211 -91.12 48.19 16.36
C THR A 211 -91.70 48.17 17.77
N GLU A 212 -91.54 47.07 18.51
CA GLU A 212 -91.98 46.95 19.91
C GLU A 212 -91.32 48.01 20.81
N GLN A 213 -90.01 48.24 20.62
CA GLN A 213 -89.28 49.30 21.34
C GLN A 213 -89.85 50.70 21.04
N GLN A 214 -90.07 51.02 19.77
CA GLN A 214 -90.64 52.32 19.36
C GLN A 214 -92.03 52.53 19.94
N LEU A 215 -92.90 51.50 19.86
CA LEU A 215 -94.23 51.54 20.44
C LEU A 215 -94.15 51.77 21.95
N GLY A 216 -93.28 51.04 22.65
CA GLY A 216 -93.05 51.23 24.09
C GLY A 216 -92.62 52.65 24.45
N VAL A 217 -91.74 53.27 23.65
CA VAL A 217 -91.33 54.68 23.84
C VAL A 217 -92.52 55.61 23.67
N ILE A 218 -93.30 55.47 22.59
CA ILE A 218 -94.48 56.31 22.31
C ILE A 218 -95.51 56.19 23.44
N THR A 219 -95.83 54.96 23.85
CA THR A 219 -96.79 54.69 24.91
C THR A 219 -96.34 55.32 26.22
N ARG A 220 -95.07 55.17 26.60
CA ARG A 220 -94.52 55.80 27.81
C ARG A 220 -94.64 57.32 27.75
N THR A 221 -94.21 57.95 26.65
CA THR A 221 -94.28 59.41 26.49
C THR A 221 -95.73 59.92 26.59
N ASN A 222 -96.68 59.20 26.00
CA ASN A 222 -98.09 59.54 26.09
C ASN A 222 -98.61 59.43 27.54
N ILE A 223 -98.27 58.36 28.26
CA ILE A 223 -98.64 58.20 29.67
C ILE A 223 -98.06 59.32 30.52
N GLU A 224 -96.78 59.66 30.33
CA GLU A 224 -96.12 60.76 31.04
C GLU A 224 -96.81 62.10 30.77
N ALA A 225 -97.18 62.39 29.52
CA ALA A 225 -97.90 63.61 29.15
C ALA A 225 -99.30 63.67 29.78
N GLU A 226 -100.08 62.59 29.73
CA GLU A 226 -101.40 62.52 30.38
C GLU A 226 -101.30 62.62 31.90
N TRP A 227 -100.26 62.05 32.51
CA TRP A 227 -100.00 62.18 33.94
C TRP A 227 -99.71 63.63 34.34
N VAL A 228 -98.93 64.37 33.54
CA VAL A 228 -98.70 65.81 33.76
C VAL A 228 -100.01 66.59 33.67
N LYS A 229 -100.84 66.33 32.65
CA LYS A 229 -102.16 66.98 32.52
C LYS A 229 -103.08 66.68 33.71
N LEU A 230 -103.13 65.43 34.14
CA LEU A 230 -103.94 65.01 35.29
C LEU A 230 -103.46 65.70 36.57
N ARG A 231 -102.15 65.74 36.79
CA ARG A 231 -101.54 66.45 37.93
C ARG A 231 -101.92 67.93 37.91
N GLN A 232 -101.80 68.60 36.77
CA GLN A 232 -102.19 70.01 36.62
C GLN A 232 -103.67 70.24 36.93
N LYS A 233 -104.57 69.40 36.39
CA LYS A 233 -106.01 69.46 36.69
C LYS A 233 -106.28 69.29 38.18
N PHE A 234 -105.61 68.34 38.82
CA PHE A 234 -105.74 68.10 40.25
C PHE A 234 -105.23 69.30 41.08
N THR A 235 -104.09 69.88 40.72
CA THR A 235 -103.56 71.10 41.37
C THR A 235 -104.52 72.28 41.20
N LEU A 236 -105.12 72.47 40.02
CA LEU A 236 -106.12 73.51 39.77
C LEU A 236 -107.39 73.30 40.62
N LEU A 237 -107.88 72.06 40.72
CA LEU A 237 -109.03 71.73 41.57
C LEU A 237 -108.76 72.02 43.04
N LEU A 238 -107.57 71.68 43.55
CA LEU A 238 -107.16 72.01 44.91
C LEU A 238 -107.06 73.52 45.14
N ALA A 239 -106.60 74.29 44.14
CA ALA A 239 -106.56 75.75 44.21
C ALA A 239 -107.94 76.43 44.11
N SER A 240 -108.95 75.74 43.55
CA SER A 240 -110.30 76.26 43.31
C SER A 240 -111.33 75.84 44.37
N SER A 241 -110.92 75.04 45.36
CA SER A 241 -111.81 74.56 46.43
C SER A 241 -111.79 75.50 47.65
N PRO A 242 -112.94 76.07 48.09
CA PRO A 242 -112.98 77.05 49.19
C PRO A 242 -112.68 76.49 50.59
N LEU A 243 -112.46 75.17 50.74
CA LEU A 243 -112.27 74.50 52.04
C LEU A 243 -110.80 74.30 52.46
N LEU A 244 -109.83 74.77 51.67
CA LEU A 244 -108.39 74.71 52.03
C LEU A 244 -107.64 76.03 51.80
N SER A 245 -108.36 77.15 51.70
CA SER A 245 -107.74 78.49 51.67
C SER A 245 -107.31 79.03 53.04
N SER A 246 -107.26 78.18 54.08
CA SER A 246 -106.70 78.58 55.37
C SER A 246 -106.22 77.40 56.20
N SER A 247 -104.96 77.00 56.03
CA SER A 247 -104.13 76.58 57.18
C SER A 247 -102.65 76.60 56.80
N SER A 248 -102.00 77.70 57.20
CA SER A 248 -100.58 77.85 57.57
C SER A 248 -99.52 76.94 56.92
N LEU A 249 -98.64 77.59 56.14
CA LEU A 249 -97.21 77.28 56.11
C LEU A 249 -96.63 77.19 57.53
N PRO A 250 -95.71 76.25 57.78
CA PRO A 250 -94.48 76.59 58.48
C PRO A 250 -93.27 76.54 57.53
N ARG A 251 -92.34 77.46 57.80
CA ARG A 251 -91.06 77.71 57.15
C ARG A 251 -90.14 76.46 57.05
N PRO A 252 -89.10 76.52 56.19
CA PRO A 252 -88.22 75.40 55.85
C PRO A 252 -87.04 75.25 56.83
N PRO A 253 -86.29 74.14 56.71
CA PRO A 253 -84.83 74.13 56.75
C PRO A 253 -84.30 73.59 55.40
N SER A 254 -83.47 74.30 54.64
CA SER A 254 -82.02 74.56 54.77
C SER A 254 -81.13 73.30 54.76
N HIS A 255 -80.24 73.25 53.77
CA HIS A 255 -78.97 72.49 53.67
C HIS A 255 -79.13 70.96 53.53
N ALA A 256 -78.43 70.24 52.64
CA ALA A 256 -77.21 70.47 51.87
C ALA A 256 -77.24 69.66 50.55
#